data_AF-A0AAU7EH29-F1
#
_entry.id   AF-A0AAU7EH29-F1
#
_cell.length_a   1.000
_cell.length_b   1.000
_cell.length_c   1.000
_cell.angle_alpha   90.00
_cell.angle_beta   90.00
_cell.angle_gamma   90.00
#
_symmetry.space_group_name_H-M   'P 1'
#
loop_
_entity.id
_entity.type
_entity.pdbx_description
1 polymer ?
#
loop_
_entity_poly.entity_id
_entity_poly.type
_entity_poly.pdbx_seq_one_letter_code
_entity_poly.pdbx_strand_id
1 'polypeptide(L)'
;MFQNYFNIKRFNNAFRYDIKLYTKTYLSFCIGLFLILICIDLFFIKTNSNSSYGFGINQYLPLFYFTFIVGLIIVVGTSFPLLKNKKSAISYLMLPASVFEKFLIQFVIRIVCFVILFIPLFWLNFKIADSFSNLFEWGLKIQVGEFELFEAFKISNNGFRKAIDLIAALGGLFTLAAFLFTGATYFKKYALFKTILSFSATIAFVFLLFMVCTMFFFPEKFDLGRSPVNLEDYRISKHFINIQLYIYIMGIVSSFFLLPLAYFKLKEKEL
;
A
#
# COMPACT_ATOMS: atom_id res chain seq x y z
N MET A 1 -1.79 -34.63 -7.33
CA MET A 1 -2.79 -33.57 -7.00
C MET A 1 -2.21 -32.16 -7.15
N PHE A 2 -1.10 -31.79 -6.50
CA PHE A 2 -0.51 -30.43 -6.60
C PHE A 2 -0.09 -30.01 -8.02
N GLN A 3 0.40 -30.93 -8.85
CA GLN A 3 0.80 -30.64 -10.24
C GLN A 3 -0.35 -30.14 -11.13
N ASN A 4 -1.61 -30.43 -10.77
CA ASN A 4 -2.77 -29.93 -11.50
C ASN A 4 -3.07 -28.46 -11.15
N TYR A 5 -2.73 -28.02 -9.93
CA TYR A 5 -2.98 -26.67 -9.45
C TYR A 5 -1.80 -25.73 -9.71
N PHE A 6 -0.58 -26.22 -9.56
CA PHE A 6 0.63 -25.43 -9.75
C PHE A 6 1.72 -26.23 -10.46
N ASN A 7 2.22 -25.66 -11.56
CA ASN A 7 3.37 -26.15 -12.28
C ASN A 7 4.35 -25.01 -12.53
N ILE A 8 5.56 -25.11 -11.98
CA ILE A 8 6.58 -24.06 -12.05
C ILE A 8 6.97 -23.68 -13.49
N LYS A 9 6.96 -24.64 -14.44
CA LYS A 9 7.26 -24.37 -15.84
C LYS A 9 6.16 -23.53 -16.49
N ARG A 10 4.88 -23.88 -16.24
CA ARG A 10 3.73 -23.10 -16.71
C ARG A 10 3.69 -21.71 -16.08
N PHE A 11 3.90 -21.62 -14.77
CA PHE A 11 4.00 -20.36 -14.06
C PHE A 11 5.08 -19.44 -14.63
N ASN A 12 6.31 -19.94 -14.81
CA ASN A 12 7.42 -19.16 -15.37
C ASN A 12 7.13 -18.71 -16.82
N ASN A 13 6.53 -19.57 -17.64
CA ASN A 13 6.14 -19.20 -19.00
C ASN A 13 5.07 -18.10 -19.01
N ALA A 14 4.06 -18.21 -18.15
CA ALA A 14 3.01 -17.20 -18.02
C ALA A 14 3.55 -15.89 -17.43
N PHE A 15 4.48 -15.94 -16.48
CA PHE A 15 5.17 -14.78 -15.92
C PHE A 15 6.00 -14.04 -16.99
N ARG A 16 6.81 -14.78 -17.77
CA ARG A 16 7.57 -14.22 -18.90
C ARG A 16 6.66 -13.63 -19.97
N TYR A 17 5.51 -14.26 -20.22
CA TYR A 17 4.50 -13.77 -21.14
C TYR A 17 3.91 -12.44 -20.66
N ASP A 18 3.51 -12.34 -19.39
CA ASP A 18 2.96 -11.10 -18.81
C ASP A 18 3.97 -9.95 -18.87
N ILE A 19 5.23 -10.22 -18.48
CA ILE A 19 6.32 -9.23 -18.59
C ILE A 19 6.46 -8.76 -20.03
N LYS A 20 6.63 -9.68 -21.00
CA LYS A 20 6.84 -9.30 -22.41
C LYS A 20 5.65 -8.52 -22.99
N LEU A 21 4.43 -8.88 -22.61
CA LEU A 21 3.23 -8.21 -23.07
C LEU A 21 3.15 -6.77 -22.55
N TYR A 22 3.59 -6.54 -21.32
CA TYR A 22 3.46 -5.24 -20.62
C TYR A 22 4.78 -4.49 -20.42
N THR A 23 5.90 -4.92 -20.99
CA THR A 23 7.23 -4.29 -20.79
C THR A 23 7.19 -2.78 -21.00
N LYS A 24 6.57 -2.31 -22.10
CA LYS A 24 6.47 -0.88 -22.40
C LYS A 24 5.68 -0.13 -21.32
N THR A 25 4.54 -0.68 -20.90
CA THR A 25 3.72 -0.10 -19.84
C THR A 25 4.44 -0.06 -18.50
N TYR A 26 5.15 -1.12 -18.15
CA TYR A 26 5.97 -1.17 -16.92
C TYR A 26 7.11 -0.17 -16.95
N LEU A 27 7.82 -0.06 -18.07
CA LEU A 27 8.92 0.90 -18.23
C LEU A 27 8.42 2.35 -18.18
N SER A 28 7.32 2.66 -18.90
CA SER A 28 6.69 3.98 -18.83
C SER A 28 6.20 4.31 -17.42
N PHE A 29 5.67 3.32 -16.69
CA PHE A 29 5.29 3.50 -15.29
C PHE A 29 6.50 3.80 -14.40
N CYS A 30 7.60 3.05 -14.53
CA CYS A 30 8.81 3.31 -13.75
C CYS A 30 9.40 4.70 -14.02
N ILE A 31 9.47 5.11 -15.29
CA ILE A 31 9.95 6.46 -15.68
C ILE A 31 9.01 7.54 -15.14
N GLY A 32 7.69 7.37 -15.31
CA GLY A 32 6.71 8.33 -14.80
C GLY A 32 6.76 8.46 -13.28
N LEU A 33 6.86 7.34 -12.57
CA LEU A 33 7.00 7.32 -11.11
C LEU A 33 8.31 7.98 -10.67
N PHE A 34 9.41 7.72 -11.38
CA PHE A 34 10.71 8.38 -11.12
C PHE A 34 10.63 9.90 -11.25
N LEU A 35 10.07 10.40 -12.36
CA LEU A 35 9.91 11.84 -12.58
C LEU A 35 9.01 12.51 -11.53
N ILE A 36 7.87 11.88 -11.20
CA ILE A 36 6.94 12.39 -10.20
C ILE A 36 7.61 12.44 -8.82
N LEU A 37 8.34 11.39 -8.43
CA LEU A 37 9.05 11.37 -7.16
C LEU A 37 10.08 12.49 -7.06
N ILE A 38 10.91 12.71 -8.09
CA ILE A 38 11.87 13.83 -8.10
C ILE A 38 11.16 15.18 -7.91
N CYS A 39 10.04 15.41 -8.63
CA CYS A 39 9.28 16.65 -8.49
C CYS A 39 8.75 16.85 -7.07
N ILE A 40 8.23 15.78 -6.46
CA ILE A 40 7.73 15.81 -5.08
C ILE A 40 8.89 16.05 -4.10
N ASP A 41 10.00 15.31 -4.22
CA ASP A 41 11.16 15.44 -3.33
C ASP A 41 11.74 16.86 -3.38
N LEU A 42 11.92 17.42 -4.58
CA LEU A 42 12.37 18.80 -4.76
C LEU A 42 11.40 19.81 -4.12
N PHE A 43 10.10 19.61 -4.29
CA PHE A 43 9.08 20.47 -3.68
C PHE A 43 9.15 20.42 -2.14
N PHE A 44 9.31 19.23 -1.57
CA PHE A 44 9.37 19.04 -0.12
C PHE A 44 10.67 19.57 0.49
N ILE A 45 11.81 19.36 -0.17
CA ILE A 45 13.10 19.93 0.23
C ILE A 45 13.00 21.47 0.21
N LYS A 46 12.43 22.05 -0.85
CA LYS A 46 12.23 23.51 -0.97
C LYS A 46 11.34 24.08 0.14
N THR A 47 10.23 23.41 0.42
CA THR A 47 9.23 23.97 1.35
C THR A 47 9.76 23.94 2.77
N ASN A 48 10.57 22.95 3.12
CA ASN A 48 11.14 22.80 4.46
C ASN A 48 12.49 23.52 4.65
N SER A 49 13.13 24.01 3.58
CA SER A 49 14.40 24.75 3.69
C SER A 49 14.27 26.08 4.44
N ASN A 50 13.07 26.67 4.46
CA ASN A 50 12.79 27.90 5.20
C ASN A 50 12.62 27.67 6.71
N SER A 51 12.57 26.41 7.16
CA SER A 51 12.51 26.08 8.57
C SER A 51 13.92 26.03 9.17
N SER A 52 14.09 26.55 10.39
CA SER A 52 15.39 26.58 11.09
C SER A 52 15.98 25.19 11.38
N TYR A 53 15.23 24.11 11.12
CA TYR A 53 15.58 22.73 11.49
C TYR A 53 16.04 21.86 10.31
N GLY A 54 16.07 22.38 9.07
CA GLY A 54 16.50 21.62 7.90
C GLY A 54 15.58 20.44 7.52
N PHE A 55 15.98 19.65 6.53
CA PHE A 55 15.22 18.47 6.09
C PHE A 55 15.74 17.22 6.80
N GLY A 56 15.01 16.76 7.82
CA GLY A 56 15.37 15.65 8.68
C GLY A 56 14.50 14.40 8.53
N ILE A 57 14.73 13.43 9.41
CA ILE A 57 14.03 12.13 9.41
C ILE A 57 12.51 12.27 9.57
N ASN A 58 12.07 13.29 10.32
CA ASN A 58 10.67 13.57 10.58
C ASN A 58 9.90 14.01 9.32
N GLN A 59 10.58 14.54 8.31
CA GLN A 59 10.01 14.90 7.01
C GLN A 59 10.21 13.77 5.99
N TYR A 60 11.35 13.08 6.04
CA TYR A 60 11.68 11.97 5.16
C TYR A 60 10.70 10.79 5.29
N LEU A 61 10.42 10.34 6.53
CA LEU A 61 9.57 9.16 6.75
C LEU A 61 8.12 9.35 6.30
N PRO A 62 7.41 10.44 6.66
CA PRO A 62 6.05 10.67 6.15
C PRO A 62 6.02 10.78 4.63
N LEU A 63 7.02 11.40 4.02
CA LEU A 63 7.13 11.52 2.56
C LEU A 63 7.28 10.14 1.90
N PHE A 64 8.16 9.29 2.43
CA PHE A 64 8.32 7.90 1.99
C PHE A 64 7.01 7.12 2.08
N TYR A 65 6.36 7.10 3.25
CA TYR A 65 5.12 6.34 3.43
C TYR A 65 3.98 6.88 2.57
N PHE A 66 3.85 8.20 2.44
CA PHE A 66 2.82 8.82 1.61
C PHE A 66 2.98 8.43 0.13
N THR A 67 4.18 8.64 -0.43
CA THR A 67 4.45 8.31 -1.83
C THR A 67 4.36 6.80 -2.09
N PHE A 68 4.79 5.98 -1.12
CA PHE A 68 4.63 4.52 -1.16
C PHE A 68 3.15 4.10 -1.20
N ILE A 69 2.31 4.63 -0.31
CA ILE A 69 0.87 4.34 -0.27
C ILE A 69 0.19 4.75 -1.57
N VAL A 70 0.49 5.94 -2.10
CA VAL A 70 -0.08 6.41 -3.38
C VAL A 70 0.36 5.51 -4.53
N GLY A 71 1.66 5.18 -4.62
CA GLY A 71 2.17 4.25 -5.62
C GLY A 71 1.52 2.87 -5.53
N LEU A 72 1.35 2.36 -4.31
CA LEU A 72 0.71 1.09 -4.03
C LEU A 72 -0.78 1.09 -4.45
N ILE A 73 -1.53 2.16 -4.17
CA ILE A 73 -2.91 2.34 -4.63
C ILE A 73 -3.01 2.24 -6.15
N ILE A 74 -2.10 2.90 -6.87
CA ILE A 74 -2.11 2.93 -8.34
C ILE A 74 -1.73 1.56 -8.90
N VAL A 75 -0.62 0.96 -8.45
CA VAL A 75 -0.11 -0.30 -9.00
C VAL A 75 -1.03 -1.47 -8.65
N VAL A 76 -1.39 -1.60 -7.37
CA VAL A 76 -2.18 -2.73 -6.90
C VAL A 76 -3.65 -2.56 -7.31
N GLY A 77 -4.19 -1.34 -7.26
CA GLY A 77 -5.54 -1.05 -7.77
C GLY A 77 -5.71 -1.27 -9.27
N THR A 78 -4.61 -1.42 -10.02
CA THR A 78 -4.63 -1.73 -11.47
C THR A 78 -4.14 -3.15 -11.81
N SER A 79 -4.01 -4.04 -10.82
CA SER A 79 -3.41 -5.38 -10.97
C SER A 79 -4.02 -6.27 -12.07
N PHE A 80 -5.30 -6.09 -12.42
CA PHE A 80 -5.98 -6.91 -13.42
C PHE A 80 -6.43 -6.09 -14.64
N PRO A 81 -5.49 -5.60 -15.48
CA PRO A 81 -5.85 -4.76 -16.62
C PRO A 81 -6.65 -5.54 -17.68
N LEU A 82 -6.35 -6.83 -17.86
CA LEU A 82 -7.00 -7.69 -18.85
C LEU A 82 -8.46 -8.00 -18.52
N LEU A 83 -8.86 -7.97 -17.24
CA LEU A 83 -10.25 -8.23 -16.83
C LEU A 83 -11.20 -7.05 -17.09
N LYS A 84 -10.68 -5.89 -17.52
CA LYS A 84 -11.46 -4.67 -17.73
C LYS A 84 -12.32 -4.72 -18.99
N ASN A 85 -11.81 -5.31 -20.07
CA ASN A 85 -12.53 -5.44 -21.34
C ASN A 85 -12.96 -6.88 -21.59
N LYS A 86 -14.16 -7.11 -22.15
CA LYS A 86 -14.68 -8.47 -22.42
C LYS A 86 -13.73 -9.29 -23.32
N LYS A 87 -13.24 -8.68 -24.41
CA LYS A 87 -12.34 -9.36 -25.36
C LYS A 87 -11.01 -9.78 -24.72
N SER A 88 -10.37 -8.87 -23.97
CA SER A 88 -9.10 -9.17 -23.28
C SER A 88 -9.29 -10.14 -22.11
N ALA A 89 -10.46 -10.09 -21.45
CA ALA A 89 -10.78 -11.00 -20.36
C ALA A 89 -10.88 -12.44 -20.88
N ILE A 90 -11.57 -12.67 -22.01
CA ILE A 90 -11.63 -13.99 -22.64
C ILE A 90 -10.23 -14.48 -23.00
N SER A 91 -9.41 -13.65 -23.65
CA SER A 91 -8.03 -14.03 -24.00
C SER A 91 -7.19 -14.37 -22.77
N TYR A 92 -7.35 -13.64 -21.66
CA TYR A 92 -6.65 -13.91 -20.40
C TYR A 92 -7.12 -15.19 -19.72
N LEU A 93 -8.44 -15.43 -19.70
CA LEU A 93 -9.03 -16.63 -19.11
C LEU A 93 -8.66 -17.88 -19.90
N MET A 94 -8.50 -17.79 -21.22
CA MET A 94 -8.08 -18.89 -22.09
C MET A 94 -6.57 -19.20 -22.06
N LEU A 95 -5.76 -18.43 -21.32
CA LEU A 95 -4.33 -18.74 -21.16
C LEU A 95 -4.17 -20.12 -20.49
N PRO A 96 -3.23 -20.96 -20.95
CA PRO A 96 -2.96 -22.31 -20.43
C PRO A 96 -2.21 -22.25 -19.07
N ALA A 97 -2.79 -21.55 -18.11
CA ALA A 97 -2.33 -21.38 -16.75
C ALA A 97 -3.53 -21.56 -15.81
N SER A 98 -3.30 -22.06 -14.60
CA SER A 98 -4.38 -22.25 -13.63
C SER A 98 -4.81 -20.90 -13.06
N VAL A 99 -6.02 -20.81 -12.52
CA VAL A 99 -6.48 -19.61 -11.78
C VAL A 99 -5.48 -19.20 -10.70
N PHE A 100 -4.92 -20.18 -10.00
CA PHE A 100 -3.96 -19.94 -8.92
C PHE A 100 -2.66 -19.36 -9.46
N GLU A 101 -2.13 -19.88 -10.56
CA GLU A 101 -0.94 -19.33 -11.22
C GLU A 101 -1.19 -17.90 -11.70
N LYS A 102 -2.33 -17.65 -12.35
CA LYS A 102 -2.76 -16.31 -12.82
C LYS A 102 -2.83 -15.31 -11.66
N PHE A 103 -3.43 -15.73 -10.54
CA PHE A 103 -3.50 -14.94 -9.29
C PHE A 103 -2.11 -14.64 -8.74
N LEU A 104 -1.26 -15.67 -8.61
CA LEU A 104 0.08 -15.55 -8.01
C LEU A 104 0.99 -14.67 -8.86
N ILE A 105 0.89 -14.73 -10.19
CA ILE A 105 1.64 -13.85 -11.10
C ILE A 105 1.31 -12.39 -10.81
N GLN A 106 0.02 -12.03 -10.75
CA GLN A 106 -0.36 -10.64 -10.47
C GLN A 106 0.03 -10.22 -9.06
N PHE A 107 -0.10 -11.10 -8.06
CA PHE A 107 0.35 -10.82 -6.70
C PHE A 107 1.86 -10.54 -6.65
N VAL A 108 2.69 -11.40 -7.25
CA VAL A 108 4.14 -11.25 -7.25
C VAL A 108 4.57 -9.99 -8.01
N ILE A 109 4.06 -9.75 -9.22
CA ILE A 109 4.46 -8.59 -10.03
C ILE A 109 4.00 -7.28 -9.37
N ARG A 110 2.75 -7.23 -8.89
CA ARG A 110 2.11 -5.96 -8.49
C ARG A 110 2.37 -5.57 -7.05
N ILE A 111 2.57 -6.55 -6.17
CA ILE A 111 2.81 -6.30 -4.75
C ILE A 111 4.29 -6.54 -4.44
N VAL A 112 4.79 -7.77 -4.63
CA VAL A 112 6.15 -8.14 -4.19
C VAL A 112 7.22 -7.38 -4.97
N CYS A 113 7.21 -7.44 -6.31
CA CYS A 113 8.18 -6.74 -7.13
C CYS A 113 8.08 -5.22 -6.97
N PHE A 114 6.87 -4.67 -6.83
CA PHE A 114 6.69 -3.24 -6.60
C PHE A 114 7.34 -2.79 -5.28
N VAL A 115 7.09 -3.49 -4.17
CA VAL A 115 7.70 -3.17 -2.86
C VAL A 115 9.22 -3.19 -2.95
N ILE A 116 9.78 -4.26 -3.54
CA ILE A 116 11.24 -4.43 -3.67
C ILE A 116 11.85 -3.33 -4.55
N LEU A 117 11.19 -2.96 -5.65
CA LEU A 117 11.68 -1.93 -6.57
C LEU A 117 11.49 -0.51 -6.03
N PHE A 118 10.44 -0.25 -5.27
CA PHE A 118 10.13 1.09 -4.79
C PHE A 118 11.19 1.61 -3.81
N ILE A 119 11.67 0.78 -2.88
CA ILE A 119 12.66 1.17 -1.86
C ILE A 119 13.93 1.78 -2.49
N PRO A 120 14.69 1.07 -3.34
CA PRO A 120 15.89 1.63 -3.95
C PRO A 120 15.58 2.79 -4.89
N LEU A 121 14.44 2.76 -5.58
CA LEU A 121 14.04 3.81 -6.51
C LEU A 121 13.75 5.12 -5.77
N PHE A 122 13.04 5.08 -4.65
CA PHE A 122 12.79 6.25 -3.81
C PHE A 122 14.08 6.81 -3.23
N TRP A 123 14.93 5.95 -2.68
CA TRP A 123 16.22 6.38 -2.12
C TRP A 123 17.10 7.06 -3.17
N LEU A 124 17.19 6.48 -4.37
CA LEU A 124 17.97 7.03 -5.47
C LEU A 124 17.38 8.37 -5.94
N ASN A 125 16.05 8.48 -6.07
CA ASN A 125 15.39 9.75 -6.41
C ASN A 125 15.68 10.84 -5.39
N PHE A 126 15.59 10.52 -4.10
CA PHE A 126 15.85 11.47 -3.05
C PHE A 126 17.29 12.00 -3.11
N LYS A 127 18.28 11.11 -3.32
CA LYS A 127 19.69 11.50 -3.46
C LYS A 127 19.96 12.35 -4.70
N ILE A 128 19.28 12.05 -5.80
CA ILE A 128 19.32 12.90 -7.00
C ILE A 128 18.71 14.27 -6.71
N ALA A 129 17.52 14.32 -6.09
CA ALA A 129 16.84 15.57 -5.74
C ALA A 129 17.69 16.45 -4.81
N ASP A 130 18.30 15.86 -3.78
CA ASP A 130 19.26 16.53 -2.89
C ASP A 130 20.46 17.11 -3.68
N SER A 131 21.08 16.29 -4.54
CA SER A 131 22.19 16.74 -5.40
C SER A 131 21.79 17.89 -6.32
N PHE A 132 20.61 17.82 -6.94
CA PHE A 132 20.06 18.89 -7.78
C PHE A 132 19.79 20.17 -6.97
N SER A 133 19.29 20.04 -5.74
CA SER A 133 19.01 21.18 -4.86
C SER A 133 20.27 21.93 -4.48
N ASN A 134 21.38 21.21 -4.29
CA ASN A 134 22.69 21.80 -4.00
C ASN A 134 23.32 22.49 -5.22
N LEU A 135 23.11 21.96 -6.43
CA LEU A 135 23.63 22.55 -7.67
C LEU A 135 22.97 23.88 -8.06
N PHE A 136 21.67 24.02 -7.80
CA PHE A 136 20.92 25.20 -8.21
C PHE A 136 20.94 26.34 -7.19
N GLU A 137 21.76 26.22 -6.12
CA GLU A 137 21.95 27.22 -5.05
C GLU A 137 20.68 28.04 -4.79
N TRP A 138 19.62 27.40 -4.30
CA TRP A 138 18.36 28.07 -3.95
C TRP A 138 18.49 28.98 -2.70
N GLY A 139 19.58 29.74 -2.62
CA GLY A 139 19.83 30.81 -1.65
C GLY A 139 20.04 30.36 -0.20
N LEU A 140 19.90 29.07 0.12
CA LEU A 140 19.98 28.54 1.47
C LEU A 140 20.85 27.27 1.47
N LYS A 141 21.87 27.21 2.32
CA LYS A 141 22.60 25.96 2.61
C LYS A 141 21.65 25.03 3.37
N ILE A 142 20.90 24.21 2.64
CA ILE A 142 19.96 23.26 3.23
C ILE A 142 20.80 22.14 3.87
N GLN A 143 20.67 21.97 5.19
CA GLN A 143 21.18 20.77 5.84
C GLN A 143 20.16 19.64 5.58
N VAL A 144 20.50 18.76 4.65
CA VAL A 144 19.75 17.52 4.39
C VAL A 144 20.40 16.41 5.19
N GLY A 145 19.61 15.67 5.97
CA GLY A 145 20.11 14.51 6.71
C GLY A 145 20.66 13.41 5.79
N GLU A 146 21.67 12.68 6.25
CA GLU A 146 22.15 11.50 5.55
C GLU A 146 21.21 10.32 5.82
N PHE A 147 20.43 9.91 4.82
CA PHE A 147 19.53 8.76 4.91
C PHE A 147 20.08 7.51 4.20
N GLU A 148 20.03 6.38 4.88
CA GLU A 148 20.35 5.05 4.36
C GLU A 148 19.18 4.46 3.53
N LEU A 149 19.46 3.46 2.69
CA LEU A 149 18.46 2.84 1.81
C LEU A 149 17.28 2.20 2.57
N PHE A 150 17.54 1.67 3.76
CA PHE A 150 16.54 1.05 4.63
C PHE A 150 16.24 1.88 5.87
N GLU A 151 16.49 3.19 5.85
CA GLU A 151 16.24 4.07 7.00
C GLU A 151 14.77 3.99 7.47
N ALA A 152 13.83 3.84 6.53
CA ALA A 152 12.40 3.65 6.82
C ALA A 152 12.06 2.35 7.58
N PHE A 153 12.99 1.39 7.65
CA PHE A 153 12.82 0.11 8.33
C PHE A 153 13.75 -0.05 9.54
N LYS A 154 14.53 0.98 9.88
CA LYS A 154 15.51 0.92 10.96
C LYS A 154 14.82 0.90 12.31
N ILE A 155 14.96 -0.21 13.03
CA ILE A 155 14.46 -0.36 14.40
C ILE A 155 15.42 0.38 15.34
N SER A 156 15.04 1.57 15.78
CA SER A 156 15.81 2.31 16.79
C SER A 156 15.83 1.57 18.14
N ASN A 157 16.91 1.75 18.93
CA ASN A 157 17.32 1.04 20.16
C ASN A 157 16.27 0.76 21.26
N ASN A 158 15.02 1.22 21.14
CA ASN A 158 13.91 0.85 22.03
C ASN A 158 13.27 -0.50 21.61
N GLY A 159 14.11 -1.51 21.44
CA GLY A 159 14.03 -2.61 20.46
C GLY A 159 12.77 -3.50 20.36
N PHE A 160 11.83 -3.48 21.31
CA PHE A 160 10.62 -4.32 21.21
C PHE A 160 9.39 -3.56 20.71
N ARG A 161 9.09 -2.38 21.28
CA ARG A 161 7.90 -1.59 20.90
C ARG A 161 7.98 -1.15 19.43
N LYS A 162 9.13 -0.63 19.03
CA LYS A 162 9.35 -0.17 17.64
C LYS A 162 9.32 -1.32 16.62
N ALA A 163 9.70 -2.53 17.03
CA ALA A 163 9.60 -3.70 16.16
C ALA A 163 8.12 -4.08 15.91
N ILE A 164 7.28 -4.04 16.94
CA ILE A 164 5.84 -4.30 16.80
C ILE A 164 5.17 -3.20 15.99
N ASP A 165 5.52 -1.92 16.23
CA ASP A 165 5.04 -0.80 15.42
C ASP A 165 5.40 -0.98 13.94
N LEU A 166 6.61 -1.43 13.64
CA LEU A 166 7.07 -1.69 12.27
C LEU A 166 6.30 -2.87 11.64
N ILE A 167 6.16 -3.98 12.36
CA ILE A 167 5.39 -5.15 11.90
C ILE A 167 3.95 -4.77 11.62
N ALA A 168 3.36 -3.96 12.50
CA ALA A 168 2.01 -3.46 12.32
C ALA A 168 1.87 -2.51 11.13
N ALA A 169 2.82 -1.60 10.92
CA ALA A 169 2.84 -0.73 9.76
C ALA A 169 2.94 -1.54 8.46
N LEU A 170 3.84 -2.53 8.42
CA LEU A 170 3.97 -3.48 7.30
C LEU A 170 2.69 -4.30 7.09
N GLY A 171 2.08 -4.79 8.17
CA GLY A 171 0.81 -5.51 8.13
C GLY A 171 -0.32 -4.63 7.58
N GLY A 172 -0.43 -3.39 8.05
CA GLY A 172 -1.40 -2.42 7.55
C GLY A 172 -1.22 -2.12 6.06
N LEU A 173 0.02 -1.91 5.61
CA LEU A 173 0.34 -1.74 4.19
C LEU A 173 0.00 -2.99 3.37
N PHE A 174 0.26 -4.18 3.91
CA PHE A 174 -0.08 -5.45 3.27
C PHE A 174 -1.60 -5.65 3.18
N THR A 175 -2.36 -5.29 4.21
CA THR A 175 -3.82 -5.29 4.19
C THR A 175 -4.38 -4.32 3.17
N LEU A 176 -3.83 -3.10 3.10
CA LEU A 176 -4.22 -2.13 2.08
C LEU A 176 -3.99 -2.70 0.67
N ALA A 177 -2.82 -3.33 0.44
CA ALA A 177 -2.52 -4.01 -0.81
C ALA A 177 -3.52 -5.15 -1.09
N ALA A 178 -3.78 -6.02 -0.12
CA ALA A 178 -4.74 -7.11 -0.25
C ALA A 178 -6.15 -6.60 -0.59
N PHE A 179 -6.59 -5.52 0.05
CA PHE A 179 -7.88 -4.90 -0.20
C PHE A 179 -7.98 -4.34 -1.63
N LEU A 180 -6.98 -3.58 -2.06
CA LEU A 180 -6.92 -3.02 -3.42
C LEU A 180 -6.85 -4.13 -4.48
N PHE A 181 -6.06 -5.17 -4.22
CA PHE A 181 -5.92 -6.32 -5.10
C PHE A 181 -7.26 -7.05 -5.24
N THR A 182 -7.94 -7.25 -4.12
CA THR A 182 -9.28 -7.83 -4.08
C THR A 182 -10.27 -7.00 -4.87
N GLY A 183 -10.34 -5.69 -4.62
CA GLY A 183 -11.27 -4.85 -5.34
C GLY A 183 -10.96 -4.72 -6.85
N ALA A 184 -9.68 -4.84 -7.25
CA ALA A 184 -9.28 -4.96 -8.64
C ALA A 184 -9.77 -6.27 -9.30
N THR A 185 -9.93 -7.35 -8.52
CA THR A 185 -10.61 -8.57 -9.02
C THR A 185 -12.12 -8.42 -9.08
N TYR A 186 -12.76 -7.66 -8.19
CA TYR A 186 -14.23 -7.54 -8.15
C TYR A 186 -14.77 -6.64 -9.26
N PHE A 187 -14.23 -5.43 -9.40
CA PHE A 187 -14.79 -4.41 -10.28
C PHE A 187 -14.20 -4.48 -11.69
N LYS A 188 -15.05 -4.56 -12.72
CA LYS A 188 -14.60 -4.57 -14.14
C LYS A 188 -14.18 -3.17 -14.62
N LYS A 189 -15.05 -2.17 -14.45
CA LYS A 189 -14.83 -0.77 -14.89
C LYS A 189 -14.65 0.14 -13.69
N TYR A 190 -13.73 1.10 -13.80
CA TYR A 190 -13.37 2.05 -12.74
C TYR A 190 -13.01 1.35 -11.41
N ALA A 191 -12.24 0.27 -11.51
CA ALA A 191 -11.97 -0.61 -10.38
C ALA A 191 -11.39 0.17 -9.19
N LEU A 192 -10.29 0.90 -9.41
CA LEU A 192 -9.63 1.72 -8.40
C LEU A 192 -10.59 2.71 -7.70
N PHE A 193 -11.40 3.44 -8.47
CA PHE A 193 -12.35 4.38 -7.86
C PHE A 193 -13.37 3.66 -6.97
N LYS A 194 -13.92 2.53 -7.45
CA LYS A 194 -14.88 1.73 -6.68
C LYS A 194 -14.24 1.04 -5.48
N THR A 195 -12.97 0.65 -5.55
CA THR A 195 -12.25 0.10 -4.39
C THR A 195 -12.08 1.16 -3.32
N ILE A 196 -11.65 2.37 -3.68
CA ILE A 196 -11.50 3.48 -2.72
C ILE A 196 -12.85 3.84 -2.11
N LEU A 197 -13.90 3.93 -2.92
CA LEU A 197 -15.26 4.19 -2.44
C LEU A 197 -15.74 3.08 -1.48
N SER A 198 -15.50 1.82 -1.83
CA SER A 198 -15.84 0.67 -0.99
C SER A 198 -15.06 0.67 0.31
N PHE A 199 -13.77 1.03 0.28
CA PHE A 199 -12.93 1.14 1.47
C PHE A 199 -13.43 2.24 2.41
N SER A 200 -13.73 3.41 1.85
CA SER A 200 -14.32 4.52 2.59
C SER A 200 -15.67 4.14 3.22
N ALA A 201 -16.55 3.49 2.45
CA ALA A 201 -17.83 2.99 2.94
C ALA A 201 -17.66 1.94 4.07
N THR A 202 -16.68 1.04 3.97
CA THR A 202 -16.39 0.07 5.04
C THR A 202 -15.88 0.73 6.31
N ILE A 203 -15.01 1.73 6.21
CA ILE A 203 -14.54 2.49 7.38
C ILE A 203 -15.71 3.24 8.03
N ALA A 204 -16.53 3.92 7.23
CA ALA A 204 -17.70 4.63 7.73
C ALA A 204 -18.69 3.68 8.40
N PHE A 205 -18.93 2.50 7.81
CA PHE A 205 -19.80 1.47 8.40
C PHE A 205 -19.25 0.95 9.72
N VAL A 206 -17.96 0.63 9.80
CA VAL A 206 -17.30 0.17 11.04
C VAL A 206 -17.36 1.25 12.11
N PHE A 207 -17.14 2.52 11.74
CA PHE A 207 -17.27 3.65 12.65
C PHE A 207 -18.70 3.80 13.19
N LEU A 208 -19.71 3.74 12.32
CA LEU A 208 -21.12 3.79 12.72
C LEU A 208 -21.49 2.61 13.61
N LEU A 209 -20.99 1.41 13.32
CA LEU A 209 -21.19 0.23 14.14
C LEU A 209 -20.60 0.44 15.54
N PHE A 210 -19.37 0.96 15.65
CA PHE A 210 -18.78 1.29 16.94
C PHE A 210 -19.59 2.36 17.70
N MET A 211 -20.11 3.36 17.00
CA MET A 211 -20.98 4.39 17.60
C MET A 211 -22.27 3.77 18.16
N VAL A 212 -22.94 2.90 17.40
CA VAL A 212 -24.14 2.18 17.85
C VAL A 212 -23.82 1.26 19.03
N CYS A 213 -22.74 0.49 18.97
CA CYS A 213 -22.32 -0.35 20.10
C CYS A 213 -22.04 0.49 21.35
N THR A 214 -21.38 1.65 21.21
CA THR A 214 -21.14 2.55 22.34
C THR A 214 -22.45 3.05 22.95
N MET A 215 -23.45 3.37 22.12
CA MET A 215 -24.78 3.78 22.59
C MET A 215 -25.49 2.65 23.39
N PHE A 216 -25.36 1.40 22.96
CA PHE A 216 -25.98 0.26 23.65
C PHE A 216 -25.26 -0.13 24.95
N PHE A 217 -23.93 -0.16 24.96
CA PHE A 217 -23.14 -0.65 26.09
C PHE A 217 -22.77 0.45 27.09
N PHE A 218 -22.69 1.71 26.66
CA PHE A 218 -22.29 2.86 27.49
C PHE A 218 -23.25 4.04 27.31
N PRO A 219 -24.56 3.87 27.58
CA PRO A 219 -25.56 4.92 27.35
C PRO A 219 -25.26 6.20 28.14
N GLU A 220 -24.64 6.09 29.32
CA GLU A 220 -24.25 7.23 30.17
C GLU A 220 -23.19 8.15 29.54
N LYS A 221 -22.37 7.60 28.63
CA LYS A 221 -21.33 8.36 27.91
C LYS A 221 -21.86 9.00 26.62
N PHE A 222 -23.10 8.70 26.24
CA PHE A 222 -23.70 9.14 25.00
C PHE A 222 -24.64 10.33 25.27
N ASP A 223 -24.07 11.53 25.36
CA ASP A 223 -24.84 12.76 25.50
C ASP A 223 -25.06 13.40 24.11
N LEU A 224 -26.25 13.23 23.54
CA LEU A 224 -26.64 13.69 22.19
C LEU A 224 -26.39 15.21 21.96
N GLY A 225 -26.29 16.01 23.04
CA GLY A 225 -26.09 17.46 22.98
C GLY A 225 -24.65 17.96 23.10
N ARG A 226 -23.69 17.13 23.56
CA ARG A 226 -22.27 17.49 23.71
C ARG A 226 -21.41 16.52 22.89
N SER A 227 -21.08 16.95 21.68
CA SER A 227 -20.22 16.28 20.69
C SER A 227 -19.00 15.53 21.26
N PRO A 228 -18.39 14.64 20.47
CA PRO A 228 -18.87 13.35 19.96
C PRO A 228 -18.22 12.21 20.77
N VAL A 229 -18.55 10.96 20.45
CA VAL A 229 -17.91 9.73 20.99
C VAL A 229 -16.44 9.94 21.38
N ASN A 230 -16.15 10.15 22.65
CA ASN A 230 -14.78 10.22 23.15
C ASN A 230 -14.26 8.78 23.17
N LEU A 231 -13.47 8.45 22.16
CA LEU A 231 -12.66 7.25 22.15
C LEU A 231 -11.64 7.41 23.28
N GLU A 232 -11.96 6.91 24.47
CA GLU A 232 -11.02 6.87 25.58
C GLU A 232 -9.87 5.94 25.19
N ASP A 233 -8.71 6.54 24.99
CA ASP A 233 -7.46 5.81 24.88
C ASP A 233 -7.09 5.27 26.26
N TYR A 234 -7.19 3.96 26.44
CA TYR A 234 -6.72 3.30 27.65
C TYR A 234 -5.52 2.40 27.33
N ARG A 235 -4.59 2.36 28.28
CA ARG A 235 -3.40 1.53 28.18
C ARG A 235 -3.76 0.10 28.58
N ILE A 236 -3.70 -0.81 27.61
CA ILE A 236 -3.85 -2.26 27.87
C ILE A 236 -2.58 -2.78 28.56
N SER A 237 -1.42 -2.23 28.19
CA SER A 237 -0.14 -2.55 28.83
C SER A 237 0.78 -1.33 28.86
N LYS A 238 1.94 -1.44 29.51
CA LYS A 238 3.00 -0.41 29.49
C LYS A 238 3.41 0.00 28.05
N HIS A 239 3.14 -0.85 27.06
CA HIS A 239 3.59 -0.67 25.68
C HIS A 239 2.45 -0.50 24.67
N PHE A 240 1.20 -0.83 25.03
CA PHE A 240 0.07 -0.82 24.10
C PHE A 240 -1.07 0.05 24.56
N ILE A 241 -1.56 0.85 23.61
CA ILE A 241 -2.83 1.56 23.69
C ILE A 241 -3.86 0.72 22.92
N ASN A 242 -5.11 0.70 23.39
CA ASN A 242 -6.22 0.01 22.74
C ASN A 242 -6.32 0.30 21.23
N ILE A 243 -6.24 1.58 20.82
CA ILE A 243 -6.35 1.95 19.40
C ILE A 243 -5.24 1.33 18.54
N GLN A 244 -4.01 1.24 19.06
CA GLN A 244 -2.89 0.61 18.36
C GLN A 244 -3.15 -0.88 18.17
N LEU A 245 -3.58 -1.56 19.24
CA LEU A 245 -3.89 -2.98 19.18
C LEU A 245 -5.01 -3.28 18.18
N TYR A 246 -6.06 -2.45 18.11
CA TYR A 246 -7.12 -2.61 17.11
C TYR A 246 -6.58 -2.44 15.68
N ILE A 247 -5.76 -1.42 15.42
CA ILE A 247 -5.14 -1.20 14.10
C ILE A 247 -4.27 -2.41 13.73
N TYR A 248 -3.54 -2.99 14.68
CA TYR A 248 -2.68 -4.14 14.41
C TYR A 248 -3.50 -5.39 14.08
N ILE A 249 -4.54 -5.68 14.86
CA ILE A 249 -5.41 -6.83 14.62
C ILE A 249 -6.11 -6.67 13.26
N MET A 250 -6.73 -5.51 13.01
CA MET A 250 -7.40 -5.24 11.73
C MET A 250 -6.41 -5.31 10.57
N GLY A 251 -5.23 -4.71 10.71
CA GLY A 251 -4.18 -4.66 9.70
C GLY A 251 -3.52 -6.01 9.43
N ILE A 252 -3.56 -6.97 10.34
CA ILE A 252 -2.97 -8.30 10.09
C ILE A 252 -4.06 -9.28 9.66
N VAL A 253 -5.14 -9.38 10.42
CA VAL A 253 -6.17 -10.41 10.25
C VAL A 253 -6.94 -10.23 8.94
N SER A 254 -7.28 -9.00 8.54
CA SER A 254 -8.09 -8.78 7.35
C SER A 254 -7.40 -9.24 6.05
N SER A 255 -6.07 -9.10 5.96
CA SER A 255 -5.30 -9.58 4.80
C SER A 255 -5.48 -11.07 4.51
N PHE A 256 -5.57 -11.90 5.57
CA PHE A 256 -5.76 -13.34 5.46
C PHE A 256 -7.11 -13.73 4.86
N PHE A 257 -8.14 -12.89 5.02
CA PHE A 257 -9.46 -13.12 4.43
C PHE A 257 -9.58 -12.52 3.02
N LEU A 258 -8.95 -11.37 2.77
CA LEU A 258 -9.06 -10.65 1.50
C LEU A 258 -8.40 -11.41 0.34
N LEU A 259 -7.22 -11.99 0.54
CA LEU A 259 -6.51 -12.70 -0.53
C LEU A 259 -7.23 -13.95 -1.04
N PRO A 260 -7.75 -14.86 -0.18
CA PRO A 260 -8.60 -15.97 -0.63
C PRO A 260 -9.87 -15.49 -1.33
N LEU A 261 -10.49 -14.40 -0.86
CA LEU A 261 -11.69 -13.84 -1.47
C LEU A 261 -11.41 -13.32 -2.89
N ALA A 262 -10.25 -12.69 -3.12
CA ALA A 262 -9.78 -12.33 -4.46
C ALA A 262 -9.55 -13.54 -5.36
N TYR A 263 -8.98 -14.63 -4.82
CA TYR A 263 -8.78 -15.89 -5.55
C TYR A 263 -10.11 -16.53 -5.97
N PHE A 264 -11.06 -16.68 -5.04
CA PHE A 264 -12.37 -17.25 -5.36
C PHE A 264 -13.11 -16.38 -6.37
N LYS A 265 -13.01 -15.05 -6.27
CA LYS A 265 -13.65 -14.18 -7.26
C LYS A 265 -13.04 -14.32 -8.65
N LEU A 266 -11.74 -14.54 -8.75
CA LEU A 266 -11.09 -14.81 -10.03
C LEU A 266 -11.56 -16.16 -10.60
N LYS A 267 -11.73 -17.17 -9.75
CA LYS A 267 -12.23 -18.49 -10.13
C LYS A 267 -13.67 -18.43 -10.65
N GLU A 268 -14.55 -17.69 -9.99
CA GLU A 268 -15.93 -17.47 -10.45
C GLU A 268 -16.03 -16.81 -11.83
N LYS A 269 -15.00 -16.06 -12.25
CA LYS A 269 -14.98 -15.41 -13.58
C LYS A 269 -14.54 -16.33 -14.71
N GLU A 270 -13.95 -17.48 -14.39
CA GLU A 270 -13.50 -18.47 -15.37
C GLU A 270 -14.62 -19.46 -15.73
N LEU A 271 -15.58 -19.66 -14.83
CA LEU A 271 -16.81 -20.43 -15.03
C LEU A 271 -17.84 -19.64 -15.86
#